data_AF-A0A197SGJ3-F1
#
_entry.id   AF-A0A197SGJ3-F1
#
_cell.length_a   1.000
_cell.length_b   1.000
_cell.length_c   1.000
_cell.angle_alpha   90.00
_cell.angle_beta   90.00
_cell.angle_gamma   90.00
#
_symmetry.space_group_name_H-M   'P 1'
#
loop_
_entity.id
_entity.type
_entity.pdbx_description
1 polymer ?
#
loop_
_entity_poly.entity_id
_entity_poly.type
_entity_poly.pdbx_seq_one_letter_code
_entity_poly.pdbx_strand_id
1 'polypeptide(L)'
;MWAFLAVFAVSPGAPALLALVLERRLLRPRHEFTAFLYGDPALAVSCAAGVWLTDSQRAASVPVTGWPAVAMTVPPLVFGLWQGRWEVRTGLYTRAQLLSPTKIWHQAVVYPLLTYLVGSSFLRGVTSGAEGPLRWVVLAVMAGCLLFWIAANVHDRRHPSTGHPPYEWRQLRPLASMDAMVRASAHETLPDAARNSPGPGVNQRP
;
A
#
# COMPACT_ATOMS: atom_id res chain seq x y z
N MET A 1 -0.41 20.33 10.87
CA MET A 1 0.91 19.66 10.83
C MET A 1 0.82 18.18 11.20
N TRP A 2 0.27 17.82 12.36
CA TRP A 2 0.14 16.41 12.77
C TRP A 2 -0.67 15.53 11.81
N ALA A 3 -1.77 16.04 11.25
CA ALA A 3 -2.57 15.32 10.26
C ALA A 3 -1.78 14.98 8.98
N PHE A 4 -0.96 15.92 8.49
CA PHE A 4 -0.04 15.67 7.37
C PHE A 4 0.94 14.55 7.73
N LEU A 5 1.61 14.65 8.89
CA LEU A 5 2.60 13.66 9.31
C LEU A 5 1.98 12.27 9.50
N ALA A 6 0.77 12.18 10.07
CA ALA A 6 0.08 10.91 10.24
C ALA A 6 -0.25 10.26 8.88
N VAL A 7 -0.82 11.03 7.95
CA VAL A 7 -1.16 10.52 6.61
C VAL A 7 0.09 10.17 5.81
N PHE A 8 1.12 11.02 5.86
CA PHE A 8 2.39 10.79 5.21
C PHE A 8 3.10 9.55 5.78
N ALA A 9 3.06 9.35 7.10
CA ALA A 9 3.63 8.16 7.74
C ALA A 9 2.89 6.89 7.32
N VAL A 10 1.56 6.92 7.18
CA VAL A 10 0.77 5.73 6.80
C VAL A 10 1.07 5.28 5.36
N SER A 11 1.20 6.22 4.41
CA SER A 11 1.35 5.86 2.99
C SER A 11 2.75 6.02 2.41
N PRO A 12 3.35 7.17 2.10
CA PRO A 12 4.71 7.12 1.55
C PRO A 12 5.72 6.58 2.60
N GLY A 13 5.53 6.87 3.89
CA GLY A 13 6.49 6.56 4.95
C GLY A 13 6.62 5.07 5.28
N ALA A 14 5.56 4.44 5.78
CA ALA A 14 5.60 3.06 6.26
C ALA A 14 5.93 2.06 5.14
N PRO A 15 5.29 2.09 3.97
CA PRO A 15 5.73 1.37 2.77
C PRO A 15 7.20 1.55 2.41
N ALA A 16 7.75 2.77 2.45
CA ALA A 16 9.18 2.97 2.20
C ALA A 16 10.05 2.31 3.26
N LEU A 17 9.66 2.39 4.54
CA LEU A 17 10.37 1.72 5.63
C LEU A 17 10.26 0.20 5.53
N LEU A 18 9.10 -0.35 5.22
CA LEU A 18 8.88 -1.78 5.03
C LEU A 18 9.68 -2.30 3.84
N ALA A 19 9.69 -1.54 2.73
CA ALA A 19 10.51 -1.86 1.57
C ALA A 19 12.00 -1.90 1.94
N LEU A 20 12.48 -0.93 2.73
CA LEU A 20 13.88 -0.84 3.13
C LEU A 20 14.28 -1.92 4.14
N VAL A 21 13.46 -2.15 5.17
CA VAL A 21 13.81 -2.99 6.32
C VAL A 21 13.48 -4.47 6.07
N LEU A 22 12.28 -4.76 5.58
CA LEU A 22 11.81 -6.13 5.37
C LEU A 22 12.13 -6.61 3.96
N GLU A 23 11.92 -5.76 2.96
CA GLU A 23 12.20 -6.13 1.58
C GLU A 23 13.62 -5.76 1.14
N ARG A 24 14.45 -5.16 2.00
CA ARG A 24 15.85 -4.79 1.70
C ARG A 24 16.03 -4.10 0.35
N ARG A 25 15.03 -3.32 -0.09
CA ARG A 25 15.02 -2.62 -1.38
C ARG A 25 14.74 -1.14 -1.19
N LEU A 26 15.39 -0.34 -2.02
CA LEU A 26 15.09 1.08 -2.14
C LEU A 26 13.96 1.26 -3.15
N LEU A 27 12.90 1.97 -2.74
CA LEU A 27 11.86 2.41 -3.65
C LEU A 27 12.48 3.36 -4.68
N ARG A 28 12.42 2.99 -5.95
CA ARG A 28 13.03 3.79 -7.03
C ARG A 28 11.92 4.54 -7.75
N PRO A 29 11.92 5.88 -7.77
CA PRO A 29 10.81 6.67 -8.33
C PRO A 29 10.36 6.25 -9.74
N ARG A 30 11.27 5.75 -10.58
CA ARG A 30 10.97 5.29 -11.94
C ARG A 30 10.15 3.99 -12.03
N HIS A 31 10.04 3.24 -10.94
CA HIS A 31 9.34 1.95 -10.89
C HIS A 31 8.14 1.97 -9.94
N GLU A 32 7.98 3.05 -9.17
CA GLU A 32 6.87 3.19 -8.24
C GLU A 32 5.68 3.87 -8.93
N PHE A 33 4.50 3.63 -8.36
CA PHE A 33 3.26 4.24 -8.82
C PHE A 33 3.28 5.76 -8.62
N THR A 34 2.82 6.51 -9.61
CA THR A 34 2.69 7.97 -9.58
C THR A 34 1.79 8.40 -8.41
N ALA A 35 0.72 7.64 -8.17
CA ALA A 35 -0.19 7.85 -7.06
C ALA A 35 0.51 7.69 -5.71
N PHE A 36 1.41 6.72 -5.58
CA PHE A 36 2.18 6.54 -4.36
C PHE A 36 3.18 7.68 -4.13
N LEU A 37 3.94 8.07 -5.17
CA LEU A 37 4.99 9.08 -5.03
C LEU A 37 4.47 10.50 -4.84
N TYR A 38 3.41 10.86 -5.56
CA TYR A 38 2.92 12.23 -5.59
C TYR A 38 1.49 12.35 -5.09
N GLY A 39 0.64 11.36 -5.42
CA GLY A 39 -0.75 11.36 -5.00
C GLY A 39 -0.90 11.29 -3.48
N ASP A 40 -0.21 10.38 -2.81
CA ASP A 40 -0.34 10.17 -1.36
C ASP A 40 0.17 11.39 -0.55
N PRO A 41 1.29 12.03 -0.90
CA PRO A 41 1.64 13.33 -0.35
C PRO A 41 0.57 14.41 -0.59
N ALA A 42 -0.05 14.44 -1.78
CA ALA A 42 -1.16 15.36 -2.05
C ALA A 42 -2.36 15.07 -1.13
N LEU A 43 -2.69 13.80 -0.87
CA LEU A 43 -3.72 13.43 0.11
C LEU A 43 -3.35 13.87 1.52
N ALA A 44 -2.08 13.81 1.92
CA ALA A 44 -1.61 14.34 3.20
C ALA A 44 -1.85 15.86 3.32
N VAL A 45 -1.61 16.60 2.24
CA VAL A 45 -1.91 18.05 2.16
C VAL A 45 -3.41 18.29 2.27
N SER A 46 -4.24 17.54 1.52
CA SER A 46 -5.69 17.63 1.59
C SER A 46 -6.22 17.38 3.01
N CYS A 47 -5.70 16.35 3.68
CA CYS A 47 -6.06 16.02 5.05
C CYS A 47 -5.69 17.15 6.04
N ALA A 48 -4.46 17.67 5.94
CA ALA A 48 -4.02 18.77 6.79
C ALA A 48 -4.82 20.06 6.57
N ALA A 49 -5.22 20.34 5.33
CA ALA A 49 -6.09 21.47 4.99
C ALA A 49 -7.49 21.32 5.60
N GLY A 50 -8.09 20.12 5.51
CA GLY A 50 -9.39 19.84 6.12
C GLY A 50 -9.38 19.95 7.65
N VAL A 51 -8.32 19.45 8.29
CA VAL A 51 -8.12 19.60 9.74
C VAL A 51 -7.91 21.05 10.12
N TRP A 52 -7.06 21.80 9.40
CA TRP A 52 -6.83 23.22 9.65
C TRP A 52 -8.14 24.04 9.59
N LEU A 53 -8.96 23.77 8.57
CA LEU A 53 -10.25 24.44 8.42
C LEU A 53 -11.20 24.14 9.59
N THR A 54 -11.17 22.92 10.10
CA THR A 54 -12.03 22.49 11.22
C THR A 54 -11.54 23.01 12.58
N ASP A 55 -10.24 22.92 12.85
CA ASP A 55 -9.62 23.37 14.10
C ASP A 55 -9.74 24.89 14.29
N SER A 56 -9.72 25.65 13.18
CA SER A 56 -9.95 27.10 13.20
C SER A 56 -11.30 27.51 13.79
N GLN A 57 -12.27 26.59 13.80
CA GLN A 57 -13.63 26.82 14.29
C GLN A 57 -13.85 26.31 15.74
N ARG A 58 -12.81 25.85 16.45
CA ARG A 58 -12.88 25.26 17.82
C ARG A 58 -13.90 24.12 17.99
N ALA A 59 -14.41 23.55 16.89
CA ALA A 59 -15.17 22.31 16.93
C ALA A 59 -14.20 21.19 17.32
N ALA A 60 -14.21 20.82 18.60
CA ALA A 60 -13.36 19.77 19.16
C ALA A 60 -13.26 18.58 18.21
N SER A 61 -12.06 18.04 18.06
CA SER A 61 -11.69 16.95 17.17
C SER A 61 -12.35 15.62 17.56
N VAL A 62 -13.67 15.55 17.54
CA VAL A 62 -14.40 14.30 17.72
C VAL A 62 -14.18 13.47 16.46
N PRO A 63 -13.68 12.22 16.59
CA PRO A 63 -13.51 11.35 15.43
C PRO A 63 -14.84 11.17 14.71
N VAL A 64 -14.81 11.03 13.38
CA VAL A 64 -16.01 10.63 12.63
C VAL A 64 -16.37 9.22 13.09
N THR A 65 -17.58 9.04 13.63
CA THR A 65 -18.08 7.77 14.19
C THR A 65 -19.32 7.27 13.45
N GLY A 66 -19.77 6.05 13.78
CA GLY A 66 -20.99 5.46 13.22
C GLY A 66 -20.82 5.02 11.75
N TRP A 67 -21.92 5.08 11.00
CA TRP A 67 -21.96 4.62 9.60
C TRP A 67 -20.99 5.31 8.64
N PRO A 68 -20.73 6.63 8.73
CA PRO A 68 -19.69 7.25 7.92
C PRO A 68 -18.29 6.64 8.15
N ALA A 69 -17.93 6.35 9.40
CA ALA A 69 -16.65 5.72 9.72
C ALA A 69 -16.54 4.31 9.13
N VAL A 70 -17.63 3.53 9.22
CA VAL A 70 -17.71 2.19 8.63
C VAL A 70 -17.61 2.25 7.11
N ALA A 71 -18.31 3.19 6.46
CA ALA A 71 -18.25 3.39 5.02
C ALA A 71 -16.86 3.82 4.52
N MET A 72 -16.09 4.53 5.35
CA MET A 72 -14.72 4.95 5.02
C MET A 72 -13.66 3.87 5.31
N THR A 73 -13.99 2.78 6.01
CA THR A 73 -13.02 1.76 6.45
C THR A 73 -13.27 0.40 5.83
N VAL A 74 -14.50 -0.12 5.93
CA VAL A 74 -14.84 -1.49 5.52
C VAL A 74 -14.83 -1.65 3.99
N PRO A 75 -15.49 -0.80 3.19
CA PRO A 75 -15.45 -0.94 1.73
C PRO A 75 -14.04 -0.87 1.13
N PRO A 76 -13.15 0.08 1.53
CA PRO A 76 -11.76 0.10 1.04
C PRO A 76 -10.98 -1.18 1.39
N LEU A 77 -11.19 -1.73 2.58
CA LEU A 77 -10.57 -3.00 2.98
C LEU A 77 -11.05 -4.16 2.09
N VAL A 78 -12.37 -4.30 1.93
CA VAL A 78 -12.98 -5.33 1.05
C VAL A 78 -12.49 -5.16 -0.38
N PHE A 79 -12.43 -3.92 -0.87
CA PHE A 79 -11.89 -3.58 -2.18
C PHE A 79 -10.43 -4.01 -2.31
N GLY A 80 -9.57 -3.78 -1.31
CA GLY A 80 -8.17 -4.21 -1.33
C GLY A 80 -8.00 -5.71 -1.43
N LEU A 81 -8.77 -6.47 -0.66
CA LEU A 81 -8.75 -7.94 -0.70
C LEU A 81 -9.27 -8.47 -2.04
N TRP A 82 -10.37 -7.88 -2.54
CA TRP A 82 -10.94 -8.23 -3.84
C TRP A 82 -9.97 -7.91 -4.98
N GLN A 83 -9.35 -6.73 -4.98
CA GLN A 83 -8.35 -6.30 -5.95
C GLN A 83 -7.15 -7.26 -5.93
N GLY A 84 -6.61 -7.59 -4.77
CA GLY A 84 -5.51 -8.54 -4.66
C GLY A 84 -5.83 -9.91 -5.25
N ARG A 85 -7.05 -10.42 -5.01
CA ARG A 85 -7.52 -11.67 -5.60
C ARG A 85 -7.67 -11.58 -7.12
N TRP A 86 -8.16 -10.45 -7.63
CA TRP A 86 -8.28 -10.20 -9.07
C TRP A 86 -6.91 -10.11 -9.74
N GLU A 87 -5.95 -9.42 -9.14
CA GLU A 87 -4.58 -9.31 -9.66
C GLU A 87 -3.88 -10.67 -9.77
N VAL A 88 -4.09 -11.57 -8.80
CA VAL A 88 -3.56 -12.94 -8.87
C VAL A 88 -4.25 -13.76 -9.95
N ARG A 89 -5.57 -13.62 -10.09
CA ARG A 89 -6.35 -14.35 -11.11
C ARG A 89 -5.99 -13.94 -12.54
N THR A 90 -5.60 -12.68 -12.74
CA THR A 90 -5.24 -12.13 -14.04
C THR A 90 -3.75 -12.27 -14.37
N GLY A 91 -2.97 -12.88 -13.46
CA GLY A 91 -1.53 -13.07 -13.66
C GLY A 91 -0.69 -11.80 -13.49
N LEU A 92 -1.27 -10.69 -13.01
CA LEU A 92 -0.55 -9.46 -12.73
C LEU A 92 0.39 -9.60 -11.53
N TYR A 93 -0.02 -10.39 -10.53
CA TYR A 93 0.82 -10.74 -9.38
C TYR A 93 0.77 -12.24 -9.11
N THR A 94 1.89 -12.78 -8.64
CA THR A 94 1.93 -14.09 -7.99
C THR A 94 1.40 -13.99 -6.57
N ARG A 95 1.01 -15.13 -5.97
CA ARG A 95 0.64 -15.18 -4.55
C ARG A 95 1.78 -14.70 -3.64
N ALA A 96 3.02 -15.00 -3.99
CA ALA A 96 4.19 -14.56 -3.22
C ALA A 96 4.39 -13.04 -3.29
N GLN A 97 4.07 -12.40 -4.42
CA GLN A 97 4.08 -10.93 -4.53
C GLN A 97 2.91 -10.29 -3.80
N LEU A 98 1.73 -10.92 -3.81
CA LEU A 98 0.57 -10.44 -3.06
C LEU A 98 0.83 -10.44 -1.55
N LEU A 99 1.61 -11.43 -1.10
CA LEU A 99 2.04 -11.57 0.29
C LEU A 99 3.35 -10.84 0.58
N SER A 100 3.77 -9.85 -0.20
CA SER A 100 4.90 -9.01 0.22
C SER A 100 4.48 -8.09 1.38
N PRO A 101 5.38 -7.75 2.32
CA PRO A 101 5.06 -6.85 3.43
C PRO A 101 4.46 -5.52 2.96
N THR A 102 5.00 -4.91 1.90
CA THR A 102 4.48 -3.66 1.34
C THR A 102 3.07 -3.83 0.77
N LYS A 103 2.77 -4.94 0.09
CA LYS A 103 1.44 -5.18 -0.48
C LYS A 103 0.40 -5.46 0.60
N ILE A 104 0.74 -6.24 1.63
CA ILE A 104 -0.13 -6.49 2.78
C ILE A 104 -0.45 -5.18 3.50
N TRP A 105 0.58 -4.38 3.80
CA TRP A 105 0.39 -3.07 4.44
C TRP A 105 -0.53 -2.17 3.62
N HIS A 106 -0.33 -2.12 2.30
CA HIS A 106 -1.14 -1.30 1.43
C HIS A 106 -2.62 -1.73 1.42
N GLN A 107 -2.91 -3.03 1.33
CA GLN A 107 -4.29 -3.53 1.29
C GLN A 107 -4.99 -3.49 2.66
N ALA A 108 -4.28 -3.84 3.73
CA ALA A 108 -4.88 -4.01 5.05
C ALA A 108 -4.84 -2.76 5.92
N VAL A 109 -3.87 -1.86 5.69
CA VAL A 109 -3.67 -0.65 6.51
C VAL A 109 -3.94 0.59 5.68
N VAL A 110 -3.22 0.79 4.57
CA VAL A 110 -3.34 2.03 3.80
C VAL A 110 -4.78 2.23 3.35
N TYR A 111 -5.41 1.26 2.67
CA TYR A 111 -6.79 1.43 2.21
C TYR A 111 -7.80 1.83 3.30
N PRO A 112 -8.02 1.06 4.38
CA PRO A 112 -8.99 1.47 5.39
C PRO A 112 -8.57 2.72 6.19
N LEU A 113 -7.29 2.82 6.60
CA LEU A 113 -6.85 3.89 7.49
C LEU A 113 -6.67 5.22 6.75
N LEU A 114 -6.04 5.20 5.57
CA LEU A 114 -5.87 6.40 4.75
C LEU A 114 -7.22 6.93 4.29
N THR A 115 -8.13 6.07 3.82
CA THR A 115 -9.48 6.51 3.43
C THR A 115 -10.25 7.07 4.62
N TYR A 116 -10.12 6.50 5.83
CA TYR A 116 -10.71 7.10 7.02
C TYR A 116 -10.12 8.46 7.35
N LEU A 117 -8.79 8.61 7.42
CA LEU A 117 -8.15 9.88 7.79
C LEU A 117 -8.44 10.99 6.77
N VAL A 118 -8.28 10.69 5.48
CA VAL A 118 -8.55 11.63 4.39
C VAL A 118 -10.05 11.92 4.28
N GLY A 119 -10.90 10.88 4.29
CA GLY A 119 -12.34 11.03 4.16
C GLY A 119 -12.97 11.80 5.32
N SER A 120 -12.55 11.51 6.55
CA SER A 120 -13.04 12.22 7.73
C SER A 120 -12.62 13.68 7.75
N SER A 121 -11.34 13.97 7.49
CA SER A 121 -10.84 15.35 7.40
C SER A 121 -11.48 16.13 6.24
N PHE A 122 -11.71 15.47 5.11
CA PHE A 122 -12.38 16.08 3.96
C PHE A 122 -13.83 16.42 4.28
N LEU A 123 -14.59 15.45 4.79
CA LEU A 123 -15.98 15.64 5.18
C LEU A 123 -16.11 16.79 6.19
N ARG A 124 -15.28 16.79 7.23
CA ARG A 124 -15.28 17.84 8.26
C ARG A 124 -14.89 19.20 7.71
N GLY A 125 -13.89 19.27 6.83
CA GLY A 125 -13.53 20.54 6.19
C GLY A 125 -14.69 21.11 5.36
N VAL A 126 -15.36 20.28 4.57
CA VAL A 126 -16.54 20.69 3.76
C VAL A 126 -17.70 21.15 4.65
N THR A 127 -17.95 20.48 5.78
CA THR A 127 -19.07 20.76 6.70
C THR A 127 -18.71 21.70 7.86
N SER A 128 -17.48 22.20 7.93
CA SER A 128 -16.94 22.97 9.07
C SER A 128 -17.68 24.27 9.42
N GLY A 129 -18.61 24.72 8.58
CA GLY A 129 -19.34 25.98 8.80
C GLY A 129 -18.46 27.23 8.66
N ALA A 130 -17.18 27.10 8.30
CA ALA A 130 -16.26 28.24 8.18
C ALA A 130 -16.79 29.30 7.21
N GLU A 131 -16.57 30.57 7.52
CA GLU A 131 -17.03 31.71 6.73
C GLU A 131 -15.85 32.45 6.09
N GLY A 132 -16.11 33.16 4.99
CA GLY A 132 -15.12 34.00 4.30
C GLY A 132 -14.44 33.36 3.09
N PRO A 133 -13.72 34.17 2.28
CA PRO A 133 -13.18 33.76 0.99
C PRO A 133 -12.09 32.69 1.10
N LEU A 134 -11.33 32.68 2.20
CA LEU A 134 -10.26 31.73 2.44
C LEU A 134 -10.76 30.28 2.52
N ARG A 135 -12.02 30.06 2.96
CA ARG A 135 -12.64 28.72 2.93
C ARG A 135 -12.64 28.13 1.53
N TRP A 136 -13.03 28.91 0.54
CA TRP A 136 -13.14 28.42 -0.84
C TRP A 136 -11.77 28.05 -1.42
N VAL A 137 -10.73 28.81 -1.08
CA VAL A 137 -9.35 28.48 -1.43
C VAL A 137 -8.94 27.14 -0.81
N VAL A 138 -9.23 26.93 0.47
CA VAL A 138 -8.87 25.69 1.18
C VAL A 138 -9.63 24.49 0.62
N LEU A 139 -10.94 24.63 0.35
CA LEU A 139 -11.74 23.58 -0.30
C LEU A 139 -11.24 23.27 -1.71
N ALA A 140 -10.83 24.27 -2.48
CA ALA A 140 -10.23 24.08 -3.79
C ALA A 140 -8.91 23.30 -3.70
N VAL A 141 -8.06 23.59 -2.71
CA VAL A 141 -6.82 22.83 -2.44
C VAL A 141 -7.15 21.38 -2.08
N MET A 142 -8.11 21.15 -1.17
CA MET A 142 -8.52 19.82 -0.75
C MET A 142 -9.04 18.98 -1.93
N ALA A 143 -9.94 19.55 -2.72
CA ALA A 143 -10.52 18.92 -3.89
C ALA A 143 -9.48 18.70 -5.00
N GLY A 144 -8.63 19.69 -5.27
CA GLY A 144 -7.56 19.58 -6.26
C GLY A 144 -6.56 18.47 -5.93
N CYS A 145 -6.15 18.34 -4.67
CA CYS A 145 -5.29 17.26 -4.22
C CYS A 145 -5.94 15.87 -4.36
N LEU A 146 -7.23 15.75 -4.03
CA LEU A 146 -7.98 14.51 -4.20
C LEU A 146 -8.11 14.13 -5.69
N LEU A 147 -8.48 15.09 -6.53
CA LEU A 147 -8.59 14.90 -7.98
C LEU A 147 -7.25 14.52 -8.60
N PHE A 148 -6.16 15.14 -8.15
CA PHE A 148 -4.81 14.78 -8.56
C PHE A 148 -4.48 13.32 -8.20
N TRP A 149 -4.78 12.88 -6.97
CA TRP A 149 -4.59 11.49 -6.57
C TRP A 149 -5.42 10.52 -7.42
N ILE A 150 -6.68 10.85 -7.73
CA ILE A 150 -7.53 10.05 -8.63
C ILE A 150 -6.89 9.96 -10.02
N ALA A 151 -6.46 11.09 -10.58
CA ALA A 151 -5.81 11.14 -11.89
C ALA A 151 -4.52 10.30 -11.94
N ALA A 152 -3.70 10.38 -10.88
CA ALA A 152 -2.49 9.57 -10.76
C ALA A 152 -2.82 8.06 -10.70
N ASN A 153 -3.86 7.65 -9.97
CA ASN A 153 -4.30 6.26 -9.94
C ASN A 153 -4.79 5.78 -11.31
N VAL A 154 -5.56 6.60 -12.03
CA VAL A 154 -6.02 6.27 -13.38
C VAL A 154 -4.84 6.15 -14.34
N HIS A 155 -3.86 7.05 -14.24
CA HIS A 155 -2.62 6.98 -15.01
C HIS A 155 -1.87 5.68 -14.75
N ASP A 156 -1.69 5.31 -13.49
CA ASP A 156 -0.98 4.10 -13.08
C ASP A 156 -1.68 2.80 -13.54
N ARG A 157 -3.01 2.79 -13.54
CA ARG A 157 -3.79 1.66 -14.10
C ARG A 157 -3.64 1.51 -15.62
N ARG A 158 -3.35 2.61 -16.33
CA ARG A 158 -3.09 2.61 -17.78
C ARG A 158 -1.64 2.29 -18.12
N HIS A 159 -0.72 2.42 -17.16
CA HIS A 159 0.71 2.15 -17.33
C HIS A 159 1.21 1.20 -16.22
N PRO A 160 0.88 -0.11 -16.31
CA PRO A 160 1.18 -1.06 -15.25
C PRO A 160 2.69 -1.16 -15.00
N SER A 161 3.10 -0.93 -13.75
CA SER A 161 4.45 -1.22 -13.29
C SER A 161 4.52 -2.62 -12.69
N THR A 162 5.67 -3.29 -12.82
CA THR A 162 5.94 -4.62 -12.25
C THR A 162 5.92 -4.62 -10.72
N GLY A 163 6.05 -3.44 -10.09
CA GLY A 163 5.58 -3.06 -8.76
C GLY A 163 6.25 -3.71 -7.55
N HIS A 164 6.26 -5.05 -7.46
CA HIS A 164 6.71 -5.78 -6.27
C HIS A 164 7.45 -7.07 -6.61
N PRO A 165 8.66 -7.31 -6.06
CA PRO A 165 9.31 -8.61 -6.18
C PRO A 165 8.57 -9.67 -5.34
N PRO A 166 8.67 -10.97 -5.71
CA PRO A 166 8.21 -12.05 -4.83
C PRO A 166 8.91 -12.00 -3.49
N TYR A 167 8.20 -12.36 -2.42
CA TYR A 167 8.76 -12.32 -1.06
C TYR A 167 8.91 -13.73 -0.47
N GLU A 168 10.09 -14.04 0.06
CA GLU A 168 10.38 -15.30 0.75
C GLU A 168 10.30 -15.10 2.26
N TRP A 169 9.19 -15.53 2.87
CA TRP A 169 8.91 -15.34 4.29
C TRP A 169 9.87 -16.09 5.22
N ARG A 170 10.42 -17.24 4.79
CA ARG A 170 11.39 -18.02 5.58
C ARG A 170 12.70 -17.27 5.78
N GLN A 171 13.10 -16.50 4.77
CA GLN A 171 14.38 -15.79 4.74
C GLN A 171 14.21 -14.29 4.96
N LEU A 172 12.97 -13.82 5.12
CA LEU A 172 12.57 -12.42 5.29
C LEU A 172 13.27 -11.51 4.27
N ARG A 173 13.22 -11.89 2.99
CA ARG A 173 13.86 -11.15 1.89
C ARG A 173 13.09 -11.29 0.58
N PRO A 174 13.21 -10.33 -0.34
CA PRO A 174 12.66 -10.46 -1.67
C PRO A 174 13.52 -11.42 -2.50
N LEU A 175 12.89 -12.03 -3.50
CA LEU A 175 13.57 -12.84 -4.50
C LEU A 175 13.93 -11.98 -5.70
N ALA A 176 15.14 -12.17 -6.23
CA ALA A 176 15.67 -11.39 -7.34
C ALA A 176 14.89 -11.59 -8.65
N SER A 177 14.21 -12.73 -8.81
CA SER A 177 13.36 -13.03 -9.97
C SER A 177 12.36 -14.14 -9.66
N MET A 178 11.40 -14.33 -10.56
CA MET A 178 10.48 -15.47 -10.51
C MET A 178 11.21 -16.81 -10.66
N ASP A 179 12.29 -16.85 -11.44
CA ASP A 179 13.13 -18.05 -11.57
C ASP A 179 13.87 -18.39 -10.28
N ALA A 180 14.21 -17.38 -9.47
CA ALA A 180 14.76 -17.60 -8.13
C ALA A 180 13.71 -18.22 -7.20
N MET A 181 12.42 -17.84 -7.34
CA MET A 181 11.32 -18.45 -6.61
C MET A 181 11.09 -19.90 -7.02
N VAL A 182 11.03 -20.19 -8.32
CA VAL A 182 10.85 -21.56 -8.82
C VAL A 182 12.00 -22.47 -8.35
N ARG A 183 13.24 -21.97 -8.36
CA ARG A 183 14.40 -22.70 -7.83
C ARG A 183 14.34 -22.91 -6.32
N ALA A 184 13.93 -21.89 -5.54
CA ALA A 184 13.75 -22.03 -4.09
C ALA A 184 12.69 -23.08 -3.76
N SER A 185 11.56 -23.09 -4.46
CA SER A 185 10.49 -24.08 -4.28
C SER A 185 10.90 -25.49 -4.73
N ALA A 186 11.72 -25.61 -5.78
CA ALA A 186 12.20 -26.90 -6.27
C ALA A 186 13.20 -27.58 -5.31
N HIS A 187 13.90 -26.81 -4.48
CA HIS A 187 14.75 -27.36 -3.42
C HIS A 187 13.95 -27.87 -2.21
N GLU A 188 12.70 -27.44 -2.02
CA GLU A 188 11.82 -27.92 -0.95
C GLU A 188 11.11 -29.24 -1.29
N THR A 189 10.97 -29.58 -2.57
CA THR A 189 10.30 -30.82 -3.03
C THR A 189 11.22 -32.02 -3.14
N LEU A 190 12.52 -31.91 -2.86
CA LEU A 190 13.37 -33.08 -2.69
C LEU A 190 13.12 -33.67 -1.30
N PRO A 191 12.46 -34.84 -1.18
CA PRO A 191 12.37 -35.49 0.11
C PRO A 191 13.78 -35.89 0.54
N ASP A 192 14.07 -35.76 1.84
CA ASP A 192 15.30 -36.23 2.49
C ASP A 192 15.65 -37.70 2.17
N ALA A 193 14.71 -38.47 1.62
CA ALA A 193 14.91 -39.80 1.09
C ALA A 193 16.00 -39.90 -0.02
N ALA A 194 16.32 -38.82 -0.73
CA ALA A 194 17.38 -38.85 -1.76
C ALA A 194 18.79 -38.59 -1.22
N ARG A 195 18.95 -38.14 0.05
CA ARG A 195 20.26 -37.88 0.65
C ARG A 195 20.92 -39.11 1.29
N ASN A 196 20.15 -40.17 1.52
CA ASN A 196 20.62 -41.37 2.23
C ASN A 196 20.62 -42.66 1.40
N SER A 197 20.48 -42.59 0.08
CA SER A 197 20.71 -43.76 -0.76
C SER A 197 22.21 -44.12 -0.72
N PRO A 198 22.60 -45.28 -0.17
CA PRO A 198 23.97 -45.74 -0.27
C PRO A 198 24.29 -45.87 -1.76
N GLY A 199 25.37 -45.22 -2.21
CA GLY A 199 25.80 -45.30 -3.61
C GLY A 199 25.96 -46.77 -4.04
N PRO A 200 25.73 -47.09 -5.33
CA PRO A 200 25.88 -48.45 -5.81
C PRO A 200 27.33 -48.90 -5.55
N GLY A 201 27.45 -49.97 -4.75
CA GLY A 201 28.72 -50.61 -4.46
C GLY A 201 29.47 -50.86 -5.76
N VAL A 202 30.64 -50.23 -5.87
CA VAL A 202 31.64 -50.50 -6.87
C VAL A 202 32.14 -51.93 -6.63
N ASN A 203 31.44 -52.91 -7.20
CA ASN A 203 32.00 -54.24 -7.38
C ASN A 203 32.82 -54.22 -8.66
N GLN A 204 34.14 -54.15 -8.45
CA GLN A 204 35.15 -54.36 -9.47
C GLN A 204 34.99 -55.78 -10.04
N ARG A 205 34.96 -55.87 -11.37
CA ARG A 205 35.12 -57.11 -12.17
C ARG A 205 36.58 -57.59 -12.13
N PRO A 206 36.96 -58.73 -12.74
CA PRO A 206 36.16 -59.88 -13.22
C PRO A 206 36.41 -61.17 -12.43
#